data_AF-A0A6L7LF33-F1
#
_entry.id   AF-A0A6L7LF33-F1
#
_cell.length_a   1.000
_cell.length_b   1.000
_cell.length_c   1.000
_cell.angle_alpha   90.00
_cell.angle_beta   90.00
_cell.angle_gamma   90.00
#
_symmetry.space_group_name_H-M   'P 1'
#
loop_
_entity.id
_entity.type
_entity.pdbx_description
1 polymer ?
#
loop_
_entity_poly.entity_id
_entity_poly.type
_entity_poly.pdbx_seq_one_letter_code
_entity_poly.pdbx_strand_id
1 'polypeptide(L)'
;IPIWLAAVFIGAYIFYLWRSSTQESVEPDLLGAAAMIASFKPLYRRLWVLGLFIFSAAVIIIVAPPFVHGLEATGEALGISKFLLIQWLAPLASESPEIIVAVLFALRANPNDGLTTLISSQVNQLTLLVGSIVVVFSISAGQPLSFHLDHYEPVNLLDRLASGFGLQSSEFLLTAAAAAFGILLISTRVIKLWHGLALLGVFTALMMTLLWFPGIFGGIDDVENVPLRMWSSVIVFGLTALLVALNWRRVVYVFRGVPRPAGLQEGD
;
A
#
# COMPACT_ATOMS: atom_id res chain seq x y z
N ILE A 1 -5.40 -9.85 -13.37
CA ILE A 1 -3.94 -9.63 -13.40
C ILE A 1 -3.27 -10.82 -14.10
N PRO A 2 -2.80 -10.64 -15.34
CA PRO A 2 -2.12 -11.70 -16.08
C PRO A 2 -0.72 -11.98 -15.52
N ILE A 3 -0.21 -13.19 -15.74
CA ILE A 3 1.08 -13.65 -15.20
C ILE A 3 2.27 -12.79 -15.67
N TRP A 4 2.23 -12.26 -16.90
CA TRP A 4 3.29 -11.38 -17.41
C TRP A 4 3.33 -10.05 -16.65
N LEU A 5 2.17 -9.53 -16.23
CA LEU A 5 2.09 -8.29 -15.46
C LEU A 5 2.60 -8.51 -14.03
N ALA A 6 2.36 -9.70 -13.46
CA ALA A 6 2.99 -10.09 -12.20
C ALA A 6 4.51 -10.11 -12.29
N ALA A 7 5.08 -10.64 -13.39
CA ALA A 7 6.51 -10.59 -13.64
C ALA A 7 7.05 -9.15 -13.76
N VAL A 8 6.28 -8.24 -14.38
CA VAL A 8 6.62 -6.81 -14.44
C VAL A 8 6.65 -6.20 -13.04
N PHE A 9 5.65 -6.45 -12.19
CA PHE A 9 5.65 -5.93 -10.82
C PHE A 9 6.81 -6.46 -9.97
N ILE A 10 7.08 -7.77 -10.02
CA ILE A 10 8.19 -8.38 -9.30
C ILE A 10 9.53 -7.85 -9.84
N GLY A 11 9.68 -7.75 -11.16
CA GLY A 11 10.88 -7.20 -11.81
C GLY A 11 11.12 -5.74 -11.44
N ALA A 12 10.07 -4.93 -11.38
CA ALA A 12 10.15 -3.54 -10.92
C ALA A 12 10.61 -3.45 -9.46
N TYR A 13 10.14 -4.33 -8.59
CA TYR A 13 10.59 -4.38 -7.20
C TYR A 13 12.05 -4.83 -7.07
N ILE A 14 12.47 -5.84 -7.82
CA ILE A 14 13.88 -6.29 -7.86
C ILE A 14 14.77 -5.15 -8.36
N PHE A 15 14.35 -4.42 -9.39
CA PHE A 15 15.06 -3.25 -9.90
C PHE A 15 15.14 -2.14 -8.84
N TYR A 16 14.05 -1.90 -8.10
CA TYR A 16 14.04 -0.98 -6.96
C TYR A 16 15.05 -1.41 -5.88
N LEU A 17 15.08 -2.68 -5.47
CA LEU A 17 16.05 -3.20 -4.50
C LEU A 17 17.50 -3.01 -4.98
N TRP A 18 17.77 -3.32 -6.26
CA TRP A 18 19.09 -3.11 -6.86
C TRP A 18 19.50 -1.63 -6.86
N ARG A 19 18.58 -0.72 -7.22
CA ARG A 19 18.84 0.73 -7.14
C ARG A 19 18.99 1.23 -5.71
N SER A 20 18.27 0.66 -4.76
CA SER A 20 18.37 1.02 -3.35
C SER A 20 19.68 0.53 -2.73
N SER A 21 20.16 -0.66 -3.11
CA SER A 21 21.40 -1.24 -2.56
C SER A 21 22.68 -0.54 -3.05
N THR A 22 22.58 0.32 -4.06
CA THR A 22 23.71 1.08 -4.62
C THR A 22 23.82 2.50 -4.06
N GLN A 23 22.91 2.92 -3.19
CA GLN A 23 22.94 4.23 -2.54
C GLN A 23 23.83 4.19 -1.30
N GLU A 24 24.37 5.36 -0.92
CA GLU A 24 25.19 5.50 0.28
C GLU A 24 24.34 5.20 1.52
N SER A 25 24.68 4.11 2.21
CA SER A 25 24.00 3.71 3.44
C SER A 25 24.71 4.35 4.64
N VAL A 26 24.00 5.19 5.37
CA VAL A 26 24.44 5.61 6.72
C VAL A 26 24.31 4.39 7.63
N GLU A 27 25.33 4.14 8.45
CA GLU A 27 25.26 3.05 9.43
C GLU A 27 24.11 3.33 10.41
N PRO A 28 23.10 2.43 10.50
CA PRO A 28 21.91 2.71 11.28
C PRO A 28 22.24 2.71 12.76
N ASP A 29 21.72 3.68 13.50
CA ASP A 29 21.85 3.71 14.96
C ASP A 29 21.00 2.57 15.56
N LEU A 30 21.68 1.56 16.10
CA LEU A 30 21.03 0.38 16.66
C LEU A 30 20.54 0.70 18.07
N LEU A 31 19.25 0.45 18.30
CA LEU A 31 18.59 0.80 19.56
C LEU A 31 17.86 -0.39 20.17
N GLY A 32 17.74 -0.40 21.50
CA GLY A 32 16.98 -1.40 22.24
C GLY A 32 17.44 -2.84 21.98
N ALA A 33 16.50 -3.71 21.59
CA ALA A 33 16.77 -5.11 21.31
C ALA A 33 17.83 -5.30 20.20
N ALA A 34 17.83 -4.43 19.17
CA ALA A 34 18.82 -4.49 18.10
C ALA A 34 20.24 -4.19 18.62
N ALA A 35 20.39 -3.17 19.48
CA ALA A 35 21.67 -2.84 20.13
C ALA A 35 22.18 -3.97 21.03
N MET A 36 21.28 -4.58 21.79
CA MET A 36 21.60 -5.73 22.66
C MET A 36 22.16 -6.89 21.84
N ILE A 37 21.47 -7.27 20.75
CA ILE A 37 21.92 -8.36 19.86
C ILE A 37 23.24 -7.98 19.16
N ALA A 38 23.42 -6.70 18.81
CA ALA A 38 24.63 -6.21 18.18
C ALA A 38 25.88 -6.37 19.04
N SER A 39 25.73 -6.31 20.37
CA SER A 39 26.81 -6.46 21.35
C SER A 39 27.38 -7.89 21.44
N PHE A 40 26.67 -8.90 20.92
CA PHE A 40 27.13 -10.28 20.98
C PHE A 40 28.31 -10.53 20.03
N LYS A 41 29.15 -11.54 20.37
CA LYS A 41 30.22 -11.99 19.46
C LYS A 41 29.61 -12.40 18.11
N PRO A 42 30.33 -12.23 16.98
CA PRO A 42 29.75 -12.34 15.63
C PRO A 42 28.96 -13.62 15.35
N LEU A 43 29.44 -14.77 15.85
CA LEU A 43 28.74 -16.05 15.69
C LEU A 43 27.39 -16.06 16.41
N TYR A 44 27.37 -15.69 17.69
CA TYR A 44 26.13 -15.65 18.48
C TYR A 44 25.16 -14.61 17.93
N ARG A 45 25.65 -13.44 17.50
CA ARG A 45 24.80 -12.43 16.85
C ARG A 45 24.07 -12.99 15.63
N ARG A 46 24.79 -13.66 14.73
CA ARG A 46 24.21 -14.29 13.53
C ARG A 46 23.21 -15.39 13.89
N LEU A 47 23.53 -16.24 14.86
CA LEU A 47 22.63 -17.31 15.31
C LEU A 47 21.34 -16.74 15.93
N TRP A 48 21.42 -15.69 16.74
CA TRP A 48 20.25 -15.03 17.30
C TRP A 48 19.39 -14.39 16.21
N VAL A 49 19.99 -13.65 15.27
CA VAL A 49 19.23 -13.05 14.15
C VAL A 49 18.55 -14.13 13.31
N LEU A 50 19.26 -15.20 12.93
CA LEU A 50 18.67 -16.32 12.18
C LEU A 50 17.58 -17.03 12.97
N GLY A 51 17.79 -17.28 14.26
CA GLY A 51 16.81 -17.91 15.14
C GLY A 51 15.52 -17.08 15.25
N LEU A 52 15.64 -15.77 15.46
CA LEU A 52 14.50 -14.85 15.47
C LEU A 52 13.78 -14.82 14.11
N PHE A 53 14.52 -14.85 13.01
CA PHE A 53 13.95 -14.86 11.66
C PHE A 53 13.13 -16.14 11.40
N ILE A 54 13.71 -17.31 11.69
CA ILE A 54 13.05 -18.61 11.51
C ILE A 54 11.85 -18.72 12.44
N PHE A 55 12.01 -18.32 13.71
CA PHE A 55 10.92 -18.34 14.69
C PHE A 55 9.75 -17.46 14.23
N SER A 56 10.04 -16.21 13.81
CA SER A 56 9.00 -15.29 13.34
C SER A 56 8.29 -15.82 12.09
N ALA A 57 9.05 -16.36 11.12
CA ALA A 57 8.47 -16.96 9.92
C ALA A 57 7.56 -18.15 10.26
N ALA A 58 7.99 -19.04 11.15
CA ALA A 58 7.18 -20.17 11.59
C ALA A 58 5.90 -19.72 12.31
N VAL A 59 6.00 -18.73 13.21
CA VAL A 59 4.84 -18.15 13.90
C VAL A 59 3.87 -17.54 12.90
N ILE A 60 4.34 -16.75 11.93
CA ILE A 60 3.48 -16.15 10.89
C ILE A 60 2.74 -17.23 10.10
N ILE A 61 3.43 -18.28 9.65
CA ILE A 61 2.82 -19.38 8.89
C ILE A 61 1.75 -20.11 9.71
N ILE A 62 2.01 -20.36 11.00
CA ILE A 62 1.09 -21.07 11.89
C ILE A 62 -0.12 -20.19 12.25
N VAL A 63 0.09 -18.90 12.47
CA VAL A 63 -0.93 -17.98 13.00
C VAL A 63 -1.77 -17.32 11.90
N ALA A 64 -1.25 -17.17 10.68
CA ALA A 64 -1.99 -16.48 9.60
C ALA A 64 -3.34 -17.15 9.26
N PRO A 65 -3.44 -18.49 9.07
CA PRO A 65 -4.74 -19.13 8.82
C PRO A 65 -5.78 -18.97 9.94
N PRO A 66 -5.47 -19.26 11.23
CA PRO A 66 -6.45 -19.07 12.31
C PRO A 66 -6.79 -17.59 12.54
N PHE A 67 -5.88 -16.67 12.24
CA PHE A 67 -6.19 -15.24 12.27
C PHE A 67 -7.28 -14.87 11.25
N VAL A 68 -7.14 -15.31 10.00
CA VAL A 68 -8.15 -15.03 8.95
C VAL A 68 -9.49 -15.69 9.29
N HIS A 69 -9.51 -16.98 9.68
CA HIS A 69 -10.75 -17.65 10.08
C HIS A 69 -11.40 -17.01 11.30
N GLY A 70 -10.59 -16.53 12.26
CA GLY A 70 -11.07 -15.80 13.44
C GLY A 70 -11.75 -14.49 13.07
N LEU A 71 -11.21 -13.74 12.10
CA LEU A 71 -11.85 -12.54 11.56
C LEU A 71 -13.19 -12.87 10.89
N GLU A 72 -13.23 -13.91 10.06
CA GLU A 72 -14.47 -14.31 9.39
C GLU A 72 -15.58 -14.70 10.38
N ALA A 73 -15.25 -15.55 11.37
CA ALA A 73 -16.19 -15.99 12.40
C ALA A 73 -16.67 -14.81 13.28
N THR A 74 -15.78 -13.87 13.57
CA THR A 74 -16.13 -12.65 14.31
C THR A 74 -17.07 -11.76 13.49
N GLY A 75 -16.82 -11.62 12.19
CA GLY A 75 -17.71 -10.88 11.27
C GLY A 75 -19.11 -11.47 11.22
N GLU A 76 -19.21 -12.79 11.09
CA GLU A 76 -20.50 -13.51 11.10
C GLU A 76 -21.24 -13.32 12.42
N ALA A 77 -20.55 -13.45 13.56
CA ALA A 77 -21.16 -13.30 14.88
C ALA A 77 -21.64 -11.86 15.19
N LEU A 78 -20.95 -10.85 14.67
CA LEU A 78 -21.26 -9.44 14.90
C LEU A 78 -22.10 -8.80 13.79
N GLY A 79 -22.41 -9.53 12.71
CA GLY A 79 -23.08 -8.99 11.53
C GLY A 79 -22.24 -7.94 10.77
N ILE A 80 -20.90 -8.03 10.86
CA ILE A 80 -19.97 -7.14 10.16
C ILE A 80 -19.48 -7.84 8.88
N SER A 81 -19.49 -7.12 7.75
CA SER A 81 -19.02 -7.66 6.47
C SER A 81 -17.59 -8.19 6.57
N LYS A 82 -17.37 -9.43 6.10
CA LYS A 82 -16.04 -10.05 5.99
C LYS A 82 -15.10 -9.20 5.15
N PHE A 83 -15.64 -8.55 4.11
CA PHE A 83 -14.89 -7.62 3.27
C PHE A 83 -14.27 -6.49 4.10
N LEU A 84 -15.03 -5.86 5.00
CA LEU A 84 -14.52 -4.78 5.85
C LEU A 84 -13.43 -5.28 6.82
N LEU A 85 -13.60 -6.47 7.39
CA LEU A 85 -12.60 -7.05 8.30
C LEU A 85 -11.31 -7.40 7.57
N ILE A 86 -11.39 -8.03 6.40
CA ILE A 86 -10.21 -8.44 5.62
C ILE A 86 -9.52 -7.21 4.99
N GLN A 87 -10.28 -6.22 4.51
CA GLN A 87 -9.73 -5.04 3.83
C GLN A 87 -9.14 -4.02 4.80
N TRP A 88 -9.72 -3.87 6.00
CA TRP A 88 -9.34 -2.79 6.92
C TRP A 88 -8.73 -3.31 8.22
N LEU A 89 -9.38 -4.25 8.89
CA LEU A 89 -8.91 -4.70 10.20
C LEU A 89 -7.66 -5.57 10.08
N ALA A 90 -7.59 -6.47 9.10
CA ALA A 90 -6.41 -7.31 8.89
C ALA A 90 -5.15 -6.49 8.53
N PRO A 91 -5.16 -5.54 7.58
CA PRO A 91 -4.02 -4.67 7.31
C PRO A 91 -3.69 -3.78 8.51
N LEU A 92 -4.69 -3.21 9.19
CA LEU A 92 -4.43 -2.40 10.39
C LEU A 92 -3.65 -3.21 11.44
N ALA A 93 -4.05 -4.45 11.70
CA ALA A 93 -3.37 -5.31 12.67
C ALA A 93 -1.96 -5.74 12.21
N SER A 94 -1.82 -6.13 10.94
CA SER A 94 -0.55 -6.65 10.40
C SER A 94 0.49 -5.57 10.13
N GLU A 95 0.06 -4.35 9.78
CA GLU A 95 0.94 -3.20 9.49
C GLU A 95 1.22 -2.34 10.75
N SER A 96 0.43 -2.49 11.83
CA SER A 96 0.62 -1.76 13.08
C SER A 96 2.05 -1.80 13.64
N PRO A 97 2.74 -2.97 13.70
CA PRO A 97 4.12 -3.03 14.18
C PRO A 97 5.07 -2.12 13.39
N GLU A 98 4.90 -2.06 12.06
CA GLU A 98 5.71 -1.21 11.20
C GLU A 98 5.43 0.27 11.43
N ILE A 99 4.14 0.64 11.49
CA ILE A 99 3.70 2.02 11.76
C ILE A 99 4.25 2.50 13.10
N ILE A 100 4.22 1.66 14.14
CA ILE A 100 4.78 1.99 15.46
C ILE A 100 6.29 2.29 15.34
N VAL A 101 7.05 1.48 14.61
CA VAL A 101 8.48 1.71 14.40
C VAL A 101 8.73 3.03 13.65
N ALA A 102 7.96 3.32 12.60
CA ALA A 102 8.08 4.59 11.87
C ALA A 102 7.75 5.82 12.74
N VAL A 103 6.73 5.72 13.59
CA VAL A 103 6.37 6.77 14.57
C VAL A 103 7.49 6.95 15.59
N LEU A 104 8.10 5.88 16.09
CA LEU A 104 9.22 5.96 17.02
C LEU A 104 10.43 6.66 16.40
N PHE A 105 10.73 6.44 15.11
CA PHE A 105 11.76 7.20 14.40
C PHE A 105 11.43 8.68 14.30
N ALA A 106 10.19 9.03 13.95
CA ALA A 106 9.75 10.42 13.89
C ALA A 106 9.83 11.13 15.25
N LEU A 107 9.39 10.47 16.33
CA LEU A 107 9.46 11.00 17.70
C LEU A 107 10.89 11.17 18.22
N ARG A 108 11.86 10.47 17.64
CA ARG A 108 13.30 10.57 17.97
C ARG A 108 14.04 11.57 17.09
N ALA A 109 13.33 12.46 16.40
CA ALA A 109 13.90 13.42 15.47
C ALA A 109 14.61 12.79 14.25
N ASN A 110 14.26 11.55 13.89
CA ASN A 110 14.68 10.88 12.65
C ASN A 110 13.49 10.64 11.70
N PRO A 111 12.73 11.68 11.29
CA PRO A 111 11.54 11.50 10.45
C PRO A 111 11.88 10.96 9.06
N ASN A 112 13.09 11.16 8.56
CA ASN A 112 13.54 10.64 7.27
C ASN A 112 13.59 9.11 7.24
N ASP A 113 14.07 8.47 8.32
CA ASP A 113 14.13 7.01 8.41
C ASP A 113 12.74 6.41 8.54
N GLY A 114 11.87 7.05 9.33
CA GLY A 114 10.45 6.66 9.45
C GLY A 114 9.73 6.76 8.10
N LEU A 115 9.89 7.87 7.38
CA LEU A 115 9.31 8.05 6.04
C LEU A 115 9.88 7.07 5.01
N THR A 116 11.20 6.84 5.02
CA THR A 116 11.86 5.89 4.10
C THR A 116 11.34 4.48 4.33
N THR A 117 11.15 4.09 5.59
CA THR A 117 10.55 2.79 5.97
C THR A 117 9.15 2.67 5.38
N LEU A 118 8.26 3.63 5.66
CA LEU A 118 6.87 3.61 5.17
C LEU A 118 6.77 3.63 3.64
N ILE A 119 7.58 4.47 2.96
CA ILE A 119 7.60 4.53 1.49
C ILE A 119 8.10 3.20 0.92
N SER A 120 9.14 2.62 1.50
CA SER A 120 9.69 1.34 1.04
C SER A 120 8.68 0.19 1.20
N SER A 121 7.93 0.17 2.30
CA SER A 121 6.85 -0.81 2.51
C SER A 121 5.71 -0.61 1.50
N GLN A 122 5.32 0.63 1.23
CA GLN A 122 4.30 0.88 0.20
C GLN A 122 4.76 0.44 -1.20
N VAL A 123 6.03 0.66 -1.56
CA VAL A 123 6.60 0.15 -2.82
C VAL A 123 6.49 -1.38 -2.88
N ASN A 124 6.83 -2.07 -1.79
CA ASN A 124 6.68 -3.53 -1.68
C ASN A 124 5.22 -3.98 -1.86
N GLN A 125 4.28 -3.35 -1.16
CA GLN A 125 2.84 -3.69 -1.20
C GLN A 125 2.21 -3.42 -2.59
N LEU A 126 2.63 -2.35 -3.28
CA LEU A 126 2.10 -2.03 -4.62
C LEU A 126 2.74 -2.83 -5.76
N THR A 127 3.85 -3.53 -5.49
CA THR A 127 4.60 -4.28 -6.52
C THR A 127 4.72 -5.75 -6.17
N LEU A 128 5.65 -6.11 -5.29
CA LEU A 128 5.96 -7.50 -4.94
C LEU A 128 4.73 -8.24 -4.39
N LEU A 129 3.93 -7.61 -3.53
CA LEU A 129 2.72 -8.24 -2.99
C LEU A 129 1.71 -8.54 -4.12
N VAL A 130 1.38 -7.56 -4.96
CA VAL A 130 0.46 -7.74 -6.10
C VAL A 130 0.95 -8.83 -7.04
N GLY A 131 2.24 -8.85 -7.37
CA GLY A 131 2.83 -9.88 -8.23
C GLY A 131 2.85 -11.26 -7.58
N SER A 132 3.19 -11.35 -6.29
CA SER A 132 3.30 -12.62 -5.58
C SER A 132 1.94 -13.33 -5.41
N ILE A 133 0.84 -12.60 -5.25
CA ILE A 133 -0.51 -13.19 -5.24
C ILE A 133 -0.78 -14.00 -6.52
N VAL A 134 -0.45 -13.45 -7.70
CA VAL A 134 -0.65 -14.14 -8.98
C VAL A 134 0.24 -15.39 -9.10
N VAL A 135 1.48 -15.29 -8.62
CA VAL A 135 2.43 -16.42 -8.62
C VAL A 135 1.96 -17.53 -7.69
N VAL A 136 1.60 -17.19 -6.45
CA VAL A 136 1.09 -18.16 -5.46
C VAL A 136 -0.20 -18.81 -5.95
N PHE A 137 -1.12 -18.03 -6.54
CA PHE A 137 -2.33 -18.56 -7.16
C PHE A 137 -2.03 -19.56 -8.29
N SER A 138 -1.09 -19.22 -9.18
CA SER A 138 -0.68 -20.12 -10.28
C SER A 138 -0.02 -21.40 -9.77
N ILE A 139 0.84 -21.29 -8.75
CA ILE A 139 1.49 -22.45 -8.11
C ILE A 139 0.42 -23.34 -7.45
N SER A 140 -0.52 -22.73 -6.72
CA SER A 140 -1.65 -23.43 -6.09
C SER A 140 -2.51 -24.18 -7.11
N ALA A 141 -2.71 -23.60 -8.30
CA ALA A 141 -3.49 -24.22 -9.37
C ALA A 141 -2.70 -25.26 -10.19
N GLY A 142 -1.38 -25.35 -10.00
CA GLY A 142 -0.49 -26.25 -10.75
C GLY A 142 -0.24 -25.83 -12.21
N GLN A 143 -0.67 -24.64 -12.62
CA GLN A 143 -0.52 -24.12 -13.99
C GLN A 143 -0.46 -22.58 -14.00
N PRO A 144 0.23 -21.96 -14.96
CA PRO A 144 0.27 -20.49 -15.09
C PRO A 144 -1.13 -19.94 -15.40
N LEU A 145 -1.73 -19.21 -14.46
CA LEU A 145 -3.05 -18.61 -14.61
C LEU A 145 -3.00 -17.10 -14.43
N SER A 146 -3.97 -16.43 -15.02
CA SER A 146 -4.27 -15.05 -14.67
C SER A 146 -5.07 -15.04 -13.37
N PHE A 147 -4.70 -14.16 -12.45
CA PHE A 147 -5.52 -13.90 -11.26
C PHE A 147 -6.71 -13.03 -11.68
N HIS A 148 -7.92 -13.58 -11.68
CA HIS A 148 -9.10 -12.85 -12.10
C HIS A 148 -9.53 -11.90 -10.97
N LEU A 149 -9.45 -10.59 -11.23
CA LEU A 149 -10.14 -9.61 -10.40
C LEU A 149 -11.60 -9.70 -10.84
N ASP A 150 -12.48 -9.98 -9.90
CA ASP A 150 -13.89 -10.36 -10.06
C ASP A 150 -14.58 -9.96 -11.39
N HIS A 151 -15.36 -10.89 -11.96
CA HIS A 151 -16.12 -10.69 -13.19
C HIS A 151 -17.56 -10.28 -12.86
N TYR A 152 -17.89 -9.01 -13.04
CA TYR A 152 -19.28 -8.59 -13.14
C TYR A 152 -19.77 -8.79 -14.56
N GLU A 153 -20.80 -9.62 -14.77
CA GLU A 153 -21.54 -9.66 -16.02
C GLU A 153 -22.64 -8.58 -15.98
N PRO A 154 -22.49 -7.48 -16.71
CA PRO A 154 -23.45 -6.39 -16.67
C PRO A 154 -24.76 -6.81 -17.32
N VAL A 155 -25.85 -6.66 -16.57
CA VAL A 155 -27.19 -7.14 -16.95
C VAL A 155 -27.83 -6.23 -18.01
N ASN A 156 -27.47 -4.94 -18.05
CA ASN A 156 -28.00 -4.00 -19.03
C ASN A 156 -26.92 -3.05 -19.60
N LEU A 157 -27.27 -2.31 -20.67
CA LEU A 157 -26.34 -1.41 -21.37
C LEU A 157 -25.89 -0.23 -20.49
N LEU A 158 -26.72 0.22 -19.56
CA LEU A 158 -26.35 1.30 -18.63
C LEU A 158 -25.32 0.81 -17.60
N ASP A 159 -25.43 -0.43 -17.11
CA ASP A 159 -24.43 -1.08 -16.26
C ASP A 159 -23.11 -1.28 -17.00
N ARG A 160 -23.16 -1.58 -18.31
CA ARG A 160 -21.96 -1.64 -19.17
C ARG A 160 -21.27 -0.28 -19.30
N LEU A 161 -22.05 0.78 -19.42
CA LEU A 161 -21.55 2.15 -19.58
C LEU A 161 -21.16 2.80 -18.25
N ALA A 162 -21.76 2.40 -17.14
CA ALA A 162 -21.52 2.92 -15.80
C ALA A 162 -20.45 2.12 -15.03
N SER A 163 -20.39 0.80 -15.19
CA SER A 163 -19.49 -0.07 -14.43
C SER A 163 -19.36 -1.46 -15.05
N GLY A 164 -18.58 -1.60 -16.13
CA GLY A 164 -18.10 -2.91 -16.61
C GLY A 164 -17.05 -3.58 -15.71
N PHE A 165 -16.96 -3.18 -14.43
CA PHE A 165 -15.93 -3.59 -13.48
C PHE A 165 -16.58 -4.33 -12.31
N GLY A 166 -15.96 -5.40 -11.83
CA GLY A 166 -16.33 -6.03 -10.56
C GLY A 166 -15.80 -5.27 -9.34
N LEU A 167 -16.24 -5.66 -8.15
CA LEU A 167 -15.86 -5.03 -6.87
C LEU A 167 -14.34 -4.92 -6.71
N GLN A 168 -13.63 -6.03 -6.87
CA GLN A 168 -12.17 -6.09 -6.71
C GLN A 168 -11.44 -5.21 -7.72
N SER A 169 -11.94 -5.14 -8.96
CA SER A 169 -11.35 -4.29 -9.98
C SER A 169 -11.54 -2.80 -9.65
N SER A 170 -12.69 -2.44 -9.10
CA SER A 170 -12.96 -1.07 -8.64
C SER A 170 -12.11 -0.67 -7.43
N GLU A 171 -11.87 -1.59 -6.49
CA GLU A 171 -10.96 -1.40 -5.36
C GLU A 171 -9.51 -1.25 -5.81
N PHE A 172 -9.09 -2.07 -6.77
CA PHE A 172 -7.75 -1.97 -7.36
C PHE A 172 -7.54 -0.61 -8.04
N LEU A 173 -8.54 -0.12 -8.78
CA LEU A 173 -8.50 1.21 -9.39
C LEU A 173 -8.49 2.33 -8.36
N LEU A 174 -9.29 2.23 -7.30
CA LEU A 174 -9.33 3.23 -6.22
C LEU A 174 -7.99 3.30 -5.49
N THR A 175 -7.40 2.13 -5.21
CA THR A 175 -6.06 2.01 -4.62
C THR A 175 -5.00 2.64 -5.52
N ALA A 176 -5.06 2.39 -6.83
CA ALA A 176 -4.15 2.99 -7.79
C ALA A 176 -4.30 4.52 -7.86
N ALA A 177 -5.53 5.04 -7.78
CA ALA A 177 -5.81 6.47 -7.74
C ALA A 177 -5.22 7.14 -6.48
N ALA A 178 -5.47 6.54 -5.31
CA ALA A 178 -4.95 7.02 -4.04
C ALA A 178 -3.40 6.96 -4.00
N ALA A 179 -2.80 5.88 -4.52
CA ALA A 179 -1.35 5.75 -4.64
C ALA A 179 -0.76 6.83 -5.55
N ALA A 180 -1.36 7.08 -6.72
CA ALA A 180 -0.92 8.13 -7.64
C ALA A 180 -0.96 9.52 -7.00
N PHE A 181 -2.04 9.82 -6.26
CA PHE A 181 -2.17 11.06 -5.50
C PHE A 181 -1.08 11.19 -4.42
N GLY A 182 -0.83 10.12 -3.65
CA GLY A 182 0.23 10.12 -2.62
C GLY A 182 1.64 10.26 -3.19
N ILE A 183 1.93 9.55 -4.29
CA ILE A 183 3.20 9.68 -5.01
C ILE A 183 3.40 11.13 -5.46
N LEU A 184 2.37 11.78 -6.01
CA LEU A 184 2.46 13.17 -6.44
C LEU A 184 2.80 14.11 -5.27
N LEU A 185 2.15 13.96 -4.12
CA LEU A 185 2.41 14.81 -2.96
C LEU A 185 3.84 14.63 -2.41
N ILE A 186 4.31 13.38 -2.35
CA ILE A 186 5.66 13.05 -1.84
C ILE A 186 6.76 13.43 -2.86
N SER A 187 6.44 13.47 -4.16
CA SER A 187 7.40 13.77 -5.23
C SER A 187 8.12 15.11 -5.08
N THR A 188 7.50 16.06 -4.37
CA THR A 188 8.06 17.41 -4.14
C THR A 188 9.28 17.43 -3.20
N ARG A 189 9.66 16.28 -2.62
CA ARG A 189 10.80 16.07 -1.67
C ARG A 189 10.73 16.92 -0.39
N VAL A 190 9.64 17.65 -0.17
CA VAL A 190 9.40 18.46 1.04
C VAL A 190 8.00 18.16 1.56
N ILE A 191 7.91 17.28 2.55
CA ILE A 191 6.64 16.92 3.17
C ILE A 191 6.31 17.92 4.28
N LYS A 192 5.44 18.89 3.95
CA LYS A 192 4.79 19.77 4.94
C LYS A 192 3.58 19.08 5.58
N LEU A 193 3.18 19.49 6.79
CA LEU A 193 2.00 18.98 7.51
C LEU A 193 0.74 18.94 6.63
N TRP A 194 0.54 19.95 5.77
CA TRP A 194 -0.60 20.02 4.84
C TRP A 194 -0.67 18.86 3.86
N HIS A 195 0.46 18.27 3.45
CA HIS A 195 0.45 17.08 2.59
C HIS A 195 -0.08 15.87 3.35
N GLY A 196 0.31 15.72 4.62
CA GLY A 196 -0.21 14.67 5.50
C GLY A 196 -1.70 14.87 5.79
N LEU A 197 -2.14 16.09 6.08
CA LEU A 197 -3.55 16.42 6.26
C LEU A 197 -4.37 16.22 4.98
N ALA A 198 -3.82 16.54 3.81
CA ALA A 198 -4.48 16.30 2.53
C ALA A 198 -4.66 14.79 2.27
N LEU A 199 -3.62 13.98 2.52
CA LEU A 199 -3.72 12.52 2.43
C LEU A 199 -4.76 11.96 3.40
N LEU A 200 -4.71 12.39 4.67
CA LEU A 200 -5.69 11.98 5.68
C LEU A 200 -7.11 12.42 5.30
N GLY A 201 -7.27 13.62 4.75
CA GLY A 201 -8.55 14.16 4.30
C GLY A 201 -9.14 13.36 3.14
N VAL A 202 -8.34 13.06 2.10
CA VAL A 202 -8.76 12.20 0.99
C VAL A 202 -9.08 10.80 1.48
N PHE A 203 -8.21 10.20 2.30
CA PHE A 203 -8.46 8.90 2.91
C PHE A 203 -9.76 8.86 3.70
N THR A 204 -9.99 9.84 4.57
CA THR A 204 -11.21 9.92 5.39
C THR A 204 -12.45 10.14 4.53
N ALA A 205 -12.37 10.96 3.49
CA ALA A 205 -13.47 11.18 2.56
C ALA A 205 -13.82 9.89 1.79
N LEU A 206 -12.82 9.16 1.30
CA LEU A 206 -13.02 7.86 0.66
C LEU A 206 -13.61 6.84 1.63
N MET A 207 -13.10 6.79 2.86
CA MET A 207 -13.58 5.88 3.89
C MET A 207 -15.02 6.19 4.31
N MET A 208 -15.36 7.47 4.50
CA MET A 208 -16.75 7.87 4.77
C MET A 208 -17.67 7.56 3.60
N THR A 209 -17.19 7.75 2.37
CA THR A 209 -17.92 7.38 1.17
C THR A 209 -18.21 5.87 1.17
N LEU A 210 -17.21 5.06 1.53
CA LEU A 210 -17.32 3.62 1.63
C LEU A 210 -18.20 3.13 2.79
N LEU A 211 -18.19 3.80 3.95
CA LEU A 211 -18.95 3.34 5.13
C LEU A 211 -20.41 3.83 5.14
N TRP A 212 -20.66 5.05 4.65
CA TRP A 212 -21.93 5.74 4.84
C TRP A 212 -22.90 5.52 3.68
N PHE A 213 -22.41 5.46 2.45
CA PHE A 213 -23.28 5.35 1.27
C PHE A 213 -23.81 3.94 1.03
N PRO A 214 -23.04 2.85 1.27
CA PRO A 214 -23.61 1.52 1.16
C PRO A 214 -24.83 1.34 2.06
N GLY A 215 -24.85 1.87 3.29
CA GLY A 215 -26.06 1.82 4.14
C GLY A 215 -27.34 2.42 3.53
N ILE A 216 -27.23 3.19 2.43
CA ILE A 216 -28.34 3.76 1.65
C ILE A 216 -28.69 2.87 0.43
N PHE A 217 -27.74 2.08 -0.09
CA PHE A 217 -27.81 1.28 -1.33
C PHE A 217 -27.50 -0.23 -1.15
N GLY A 218 -27.33 -0.76 0.07
CA GLY A 218 -27.01 -2.18 0.35
C GLY A 218 -25.82 -2.45 1.29
N GLY A 219 -25.24 -3.64 1.19
CA GLY A 219 -24.00 -4.04 1.84
C GLY A 219 -22.75 -3.37 1.24
N ILE A 220 -21.68 -3.22 2.03
CA ILE A 220 -20.41 -2.57 1.62
C ILE A 220 -19.72 -3.25 0.42
N ASP A 221 -19.96 -4.55 0.28
CA ASP A 221 -19.47 -5.45 -0.75
C ASP A 221 -20.47 -5.69 -1.89
N ASP A 222 -21.63 -5.03 -1.86
CA ASP A 222 -22.62 -5.14 -2.92
C ASP A 222 -22.16 -4.46 -4.20
N VAL A 223 -22.47 -5.10 -5.33
CA VAL A 223 -22.08 -4.63 -6.66
C VAL A 223 -22.72 -3.27 -6.99
N GLU A 224 -23.87 -2.96 -6.39
CA GLU A 224 -24.54 -1.66 -6.53
C GLU A 224 -23.65 -0.48 -6.09
N ASN A 225 -22.65 -0.73 -5.22
CA ASN A 225 -21.70 0.27 -4.75
C ASN A 225 -20.44 0.40 -5.63
N VAL A 226 -20.31 -0.39 -6.70
CA VAL A 226 -19.18 -0.29 -7.64
C VAL A 226 -19.11 1.07 -8.33
N PRO A 227 -20.20 1.64 -8.88
CA PRO A 227 -20.15 2.96 -9.50
C PRO A 227 -19.59 4.03 -8.54
N LEU A 228 -19.95 3.97 -7.25
CA LEU A 228 -19.45 4.91 -6.25
C LEU A 228 -17.92 4.85 -6.10
N ARG A 229 -17.36 3.65 -6.04
CA ARG A 229 -15.89 3.43 -6.00
C ARG A 229 -15.22 3.92 -7.28
N MET A 230 -15.85 3.69 -8.43
CA MET A 230 -15.35 4.15 -9.73
C MET A 230 -15.34 5.68 -9.83
N TRP A 231 -16.45 6.33 -9.48
CA TRP A 231 -16.51 7.80 -9.46
C TRP A 231 -15.49 8.40 -8.50
N SER A 232 -15.33 7.80 -7.31
CA SER A 232 -14.29 8.20 -6.36
C SER A 232 -12.89 8.09 -6.95
N SER A 233 -12.61 6.99 -7.67
CA SER A 233 -11.34 6.79 -8.37
C SER A 233 -11.10 7.85 -9.45
N VAL A 234 -12.11 8.15 -10.26
CA VAL A 234 -12.06 9.18 -11.31
C VAL A 234 -11.83 10.56 -10.71
N ILE A 235 -12.50 10.90 -9.60
CA ILE A 235 -12.31 12.16 -8.89
C ILE A 235 -10.86 12.28 -8.40
N VAL A 236 -10.33 11.25 -7.74
CA VAL A 236 -8.95 11.28 -7.22
C VAL A 236 -7.91 11.34 -8.36
N PHE A 237 -8.11 10.60 -9.45
CA PHE A 237 -7.26 10.73 -10.64
C PHE A 237 -7.37 12.11 -11.28
N GLY A 238 -8.58 12.68 -11.37
CA GLY A 238 -8.83 14.02 -11.90
C GLY A 238 -8.13 15.09 -11.07
N LEU A 239 -8.22 15.01 -9.73
CA LEU A 239 -7.49 15.87 -8.81
C LEU A 239 -5.97 15.73 -8.99
N THR A 240 -5.48 14.50 -9.11
CA THR A 240 -4.06 14.21 -9.36
C THR A 240 -3.60 14.84 -10.68
N ALA A 241 -4.36 14.65 -11.77
CA ALA A 241 -4.05 15.20 -13.09
C ALA A 241 -4.10 16.74 -13.10
N LEU A 242 -5.08 17.34 -12.41
CA LEU A 242 -5.18 18.78 -12.26
C LEU A 242 -3.95 19.35 -11.53
N LEU A 243 -3.55 18.73 -10.42
CA LEU A 243 -2.35 19.15 -9.67
C LEU A 243 -1.08 18.99 -10.50
N VAL A 244 -0.96 17.95 -11.32
CA VAL A 244 0.12 17.78 -12.28
C VAL A 244 0.09 18.89 -13.34
N ALA A 245 -1.07 19.21 -13.91
CA ALA A 245 -1.20 20.26 -14.92
C ALA A 245 -0.83 21.64 -14.37
N LEU A 246 -1.34 21.98 -13.18
CA LEU A 246 -1.04 23.23 -12.49
C LEU A 246 0.45 23.35 -12.12
N ASN A 247 1.12 22.22 -11.82
CA ASN A 247 2.52 22.19 -11.39
C ASN A 247 3.46 21.49 -12.38
N TRP A 248 3.12 21.46 -13.68
CA TRP A 248 3.79 20.61 -14.67
C TRP A 248 5.31 20.79 -14.70
N ARG A 249 5.77 22.04 -14.63
CA ARG A 249 7.20 22.37 -14.61
C ARG A 249 7.92 21.74 -13.40
N ARG A 250 7.30 21.77 -12.22
CA ARG A 250 7.82 21.19 -10.98
C ARG A 250 7.84 19.67 -11.05
N VAL A 251 6.80 19.05 -11.61
CA VAL A 251 6.71 17.60 -11.79
C VAL A 251 7.82 17.11 -12.74
N VAL A 252 7.96 17.72 -13.92
CA VAL A 252 9.02 17.38 -14.88
C VAL A 252 10.41 17.53 -14.27
N TYR A 253 10.60 18.56 -13.44
CA TYR A 253 11.86 18.79 -12.73
C TYR A 253 12.25 17.63 -11.81
N VAL A 254 11.30 17.13 -11.01
CA VAL A 254 11.51 16.00 -10.10
C VAL A 254 11.92 14.74 -10.85
N PHE A 255 11.25 14.44 -11.98
CA PHE A 255 11.52 13.23 -12.78
C PHE A 255 12.80 13.32 -13.62
N ARG A 256 13.31 14.53 -13.91
CA ARG A 256 14.61 14.72 -14.58
C ARG A 256 15.82 14.54 -13.64
N GLY A 257 15.59 14.39 -12.33
CA GLY A 257 16.67 14.12 -11.37
C GLY A 257 17.62 15.29 -11.14
N VAL A 258 17.30 16.50 -11.61
CA VAL A 258 18.16 17.69 -11.45
C VAL A 258 18.07 18.18 -9.99
N PRO A 259 19.19 18.30 -9.24
CA PRO A 259 19.17 18.89 -7.90
C PRO A 259 18.67 20.32 -7.96
N ARG A 260 17.71 20.72 -7.11
CA ARG A 260 17.16 22.10 -7.07
C ARG A 260 18.32 23.12 -7.15
N PRO A 261 18.33 24.07 -8.11
CA PRO A 261 19.33 25.12 -8.10
C PRO A 261 19.17 25.91 -6.80
N ALA A 262 20.27 26.13 -6.09
CA ALA A 262 20.32 27.00 -4.92
C ALA A 262 19.96 28.42 -5.38
N GLY A 263 18.73 28.88 -5.15
CA GLY A 263 18.35 30.25 -5.54
C GLY A 263 16.87 30.62 -5.56
N LEU A 264 15.91 29.68 -5.50
CA LEU A 264 14.50 30.04 -5.38
C LEU A 264 14.09 30.09 -3.91
N GLN A 265 14.00 31.30 -3.36
CA GLN A 265 13.38 31.55 -2.06
C GLN A 265 11.89 31.19 -2.10
N GLU A 266 11.37 30.68 -0.98
CA GLU A 266 9.94 30.40 -0.81
C GLU A 266 9.15 31.71 -0.95
N GLY A 267 8.39 31.88 -2.03
CA GLY A 267 7.63 33.13 -2.22
C GLY A 267 6.85 33.32 -3.53
N ASP A 268 7.12 32.57 -4.60
CA ASP A 268 6.40 32.68 -5.89
C ASP A 268 5.69 31.38 -6.30
#